data_AF-A0AAQ2GHK5-F1
#
_entry.id   AF-A0AAQ2GHK5-F1
#
_cell.length_a   1.000
_cell.length_b   1.000
_cell.length_c   1.000
_cell.angle_alpha   90.00
_cell.angle_beta   90.00
_cell.angle_gamma   90.00
#
_symmetry.space_group_name_H-M   'P 1'
#
loop_
_entity.id
_entity.type
_entity.pdbx_description
1 polymer ?
#
loop_
_entity_poly.entity_id
_entity_poly.type
_entity_poly.pdbx_seq_one_letter_code
_entity_poly.pdbx_strand_id
1 'polypeptide(L)' 'MSVLSSIGRIATRYAAARARHRSERILLSLPVELRKDIGFPELFDAQNSRRSAAVPARVI' A
#
# COMPACT_ATOMS: atom_id res chain seq x y z
N MET A 1 20.21 18.93 -8.11
CA MET A 1 19.86 17.78 -7.25
C MET A 1 20.97 16.75 -7.34
N SER A 2 21.33 16.09 -6.23
CA SER A 2 22.36 15.04 -6.24
C SER A 2 21.78 13.68 -6.65
N VAL A 3 22.55 12.90 -7.42
CA VAL A 3 22.22 11.52 -7.83
C VAL A 3 21.85 10.64 -6.63
N LEU A 4 22.57 10.79 -5.51
CA LEU A 4 22.31 10.04 -4.28
C LEU A 4 20.90 10.31 -3.72
N SER A 5 20.43 11.55 -3.82
CA SER A 5 19.10 11.96 -3.38
C SER A 5 17.99 11.33 -4.24
N SER A 6 18.23 11.24 -5.56
CA SER A 6 17.32 10.54 -6.49
C SER A 6 17.23 9.04 -6.19
N ILE A 7 18.36 8.39 -5.92
CA ILE A 7 18.40 6.96 -5.55
C ILE A 7 17.66 6.72 -4.23
N GLY A 8 17.92 7.55 -3.20
CA GLY A 8 17.22 7.47 -1.92
C GLY A 8 15.70 7.58 -2.09
N ARG A 9 15.23 8.49 -2.93
CA ARG A 9 13.79 8.64 -3.22
C ARG A 9 13.18 7.41 -3.87
N ILE A 10 13.91 6.76 -4.80
CA ILE A 10 13.45 5.54 -5.47
C ILE A 10 13.43 4.37 -4.48
N ALA A 11 14.46 4.24 -3.65
CA ALA A 11 14.55 3.20 -2.62
C ALA A 11 13.38 3.29 -1.62
N THR A 12 13.04 4.50 -1.15
CA THR A 12 11.90 4.70 -0.24
C THR A 12 10.57 4.33 -0.90
N ARG A 13 10.36 4.71 -2.17
CA ARG A 13 9.16 4.33 -2.93
C ARG A 13 9.06 2.82 -3.11
N TYR A 14 10.17 2.17 -3.45
CA TYR A 14 10.24 0.72 -3.60
C TYR A 14 9.96 0.00 -2.29
N ALA A 15 10.57 0.43 -1.17
CA ALA A 15 10.33 -0.14 0.14
C ALA A 15 8.85 -0.05 0.56
N ALA A 16 8.22 1.11 0.32
CA ALA A 16 6.79 1.29 0.58
C ALA A 16 5.91 0.39 -0.28
N ALA A 17 6.20 0.25 -1.58
CA ALA A 17 5.47 -0.65 -2.47
C ALA A 17 5.64 -2.12 -2.06
N ARG A 18 6.87 -2.52 -1.71
CA ARG A 18 7.20 -3.86 -1.23
C ARG A 18 6.48 -4.19 0.08
N ALA A 19 6.42 -3.25 1.03
CA ALA A 19 5.69 -3.42 2.28
C ALA A 19 4.19 -3.67 2.03
N ARG A 20 3.56 -2.88 1.14
CA ARG A 20 2.15 -3.07 0.76
C ARG A 20 1.90 -4.46 0.18
N HIS A 21 2.73 -4.89 -0.77
CA HIS A 21 2.56 -6.19 -1.40
C HIS A 21 2.74 -7.35 -0.42
N ARG A 22 3.67 -7.22 0.54
CA ARG A 22 3.82 -8.21 1.62
C ARG A 22 2.58 -8.27 2.52
N SER A 23 2.05 -7.11 2.91
CA SER A 23 0.85 -7.03 3.74
C SER A 23 -0.37 -7.63 3.03
N GLU A 24 -0.58 -7.33 1.75
CA GLU A 24 -1.66 -7.93 0.95
C GLU A 24 -1.56 -9.45 0.94
N ARG A 25 -0.37 -10.00 0.72
CA ARG A 25 -0.14 -11.46 0.74
C ARG A 25 -0.42 -12.08 2.11
N ILE A 26 0.01 -11.43 3.19
CA ILE A 26 -0.25 -11.89 4.55
C ILE A 26 -1.76 -11.88 4.82
N LEU A 27 -2.45 -10.78 4.56
CA LEU A 27 -3.88 -10.63 4.80
C LEU A 27 -4.73 -11.61 3.98
N LEU A 28 -4.34 -11.90 2.74
CA LEU A 28 -5.00 -12.90 1.91
C LEU A 28 -4.71 -14.33 2.33
N SER A 29 -3.55 -14.59 2.96
CA SER A 29 -3.21 -15.90 3.51
C SER A 29 -3.86 -16.19 4.86
N LEU A 30 -4.49 -15.19 5.49
CA LEU A 30 -5.19 -15.39 6.75
C LEU A 30 -6.43 -16.29 6.56
N PRO A 31 -6.73 -17.17 7.53
CA PRO A 31 -7.99 -17.90 7.60
C PRO A 31 -9.21 -16.98 7.51
N VAL A 32 -10.31 -17.50 6.96
CA VAL A 32 -11.52 -16.71 6.69
C VAL A 32 -12.17 -16.18 7.97
N GLU A 33 -12.01 -16.87 9.10
CA GLU A 33 -12.49 -16.46 10.41
C GLU A 33 -11.77 -15.18 10.87
N LEU A 34 -10.44 -15.20 10.87
CA LEU A 34 -9.62 -14.05 11.26
C LEU A 34 -9.81 -12.85 10.32
N ARG A 35 -10.07 -13.09 9.04
CA ARG A 35 -10.37 -12.01 8.08
C ARG A 35 -11.69 -11.29 8.40
N LYS A 36 -12.69 -12.02 8.89
CA LYS A 36 -13.97 -11.43 9.32
C LYS A 36 -13.82 -10.63 10.60
N ASP A 37 -13.03 -11.12 11.55
CA ASP A 37 -12.80 -10.43 12.83
C ASP A 37 -12.16 -9.05 12.64
N ILE A 38 -11.35 -8.88 11.60
CA ILE A 38 -10.70 -7.61 11.26
C ILE A 38 -11.45 -6.78 10.21
N GLY A 39 -12.64 -7.22 9.75
CA GLY A 39 -13.44 -6.53 8.74
C GLY A 39 -12.79 -6.48 7.34
N PHE A 40 -11.99 -7.48 6.99
CA PHE A 40 -11.29 -7.59 5.71
C PHE A 40 -12.10 -8.48 4.75
N PRO A 41 -12.42 -8.06 3.51
CA PRO A 41 -11.77 -7.00 2.73
C PRO A 41 -12.45 -5.61 2.71
N GLU A 42 -13.66 -5.47 3.22
CA GLU A 42 -14.51 -4.27 3.02
C GLU A 42 -13.85 -2.96 3.53
N LEU A 43 -13.20 -3.00 4.70
CA LEU A 43 -12.49 -1.84 5.24
C LEU A 43 -11.23 -1.49 4.42
N PHE A 44 -10.59 -2.50 3.84
CA PHE A 44 -9.37 -2.35 3.05
C PHE A 44 -9.66 -1.70 1.69
N ASP A 45 -10.73 -2.12 1.03
CA ASP A 45 -11.18 -1.53 -0.24
C ASP A 45 -11.63 -0.08 -0.07
N ALA A 46 -12.35 0.23 1.01
CA ALA A 46 -12.77 1.59 1.33
C ALA A 46 -11.57 2.51 1.65
N GLN A 47 -10.53 2.01 2.32
CA GLN A 47 -9.31 2.76 2.58
C GLN A 47 -8.44 2.91 1.33
N ASN A 48 -8.31 1.87 0.50
CA ASN A 48 -7.54 1.93 -0.73
C ASN A 48 -8.19 2.87 -1.74
N SER A 49 -9.52 2.86 -1.85
CA SER A 49 -10.29 3.80 -2.68
C SER A 49 -10.10 5.24 -2.23
N ARG A 50 -10.18 5.49 -0.91
CA ARG A 50 -9.87 6.81 -0.33
C ARG A 50 -8.42 7.24 -0.58
N ARG A 51 -7.46 6.31 -0.44
CA ARG A 51 -6.05 6.59 -0.70
C ARG A 51 -5.77 6.84 -2.19
N SER A 52 -6.45 6.15 -3.08
CA SER A 52 -6.40 6.38 -4.53
C SER A 52 -6.99 7.74 -4.89
N ALA A 53 -8.10 8.14 -4.27
CA ALA A 53 -8.70 9.46 -4.44
C ALA A 53 -7.85 10.59 -3.81
N ALA A 54 -7.11 10.30 -2.76
CA ALA A 54 -6.26 11.27 -2.05
C ALA A 54 -4.84 11.42 -2.62
N VAL A 55 -4.43 10.59 -3.60
CA VAL A 55 -3.23 10.90 -4.38
C VAL A 55 -3.61 12.03 -5.33
N PRO A 56 -3.15 13.28 -5.13
CA PRO A 56 -3.40 14.32 -6.11
C PRO A 56 -2.77 13.84 -7.42
N ALA A 57 -3.58 13.76 -8.47
CA ALA A 57 -3.12 13.57 -9.83
C ALA A 57 -2.18 14.74 -10.15
N ARG A 58 -0.89 14.61 -9.82
CA ARG A 58 0.15 15.47 -10.37
C ARG A 58 0.32 15.04 -11.81
N VAL A 59 -0.52 15.65 -12.64
CA VAL A 59 -0.33 15.81 -14.08
C VAL A 59 1.10 16.33 -14.28
N ILE A 60 1.90 15.55 -15.00
CA ILE A 60 3.17 15.99 -15.59
C ILE A 60 2.84 16.59 -16.95
#